data_AF-A0A954GUF6-F1
#
_entry.id   AF-A0A954GUF6-F1
#
_cell.length_a   1.000
_cell.length_b   1.000
_cell.length_c   1.000
_cell.angle_alpha   90.00
_cell.angle_beta   90.00
_cell.angle_gamma   90.00
#
_symmetry.space_group_name_H-M   'P 1'
#
loop_
_entity.id
_entity.type
_entity.pdbx_description
1 polymer ?
#
loop_
_entity_poly.entity_id
_entity_poly.type
_entity_poly.pdbx_seq_one_letter_code
_entity_poly.pdbx_strand_id
1 'polypeptide(L)'
;MSALGLSTFQKKHDFLIGIDSDGCAFDSMEIKHKECFIPNFIKYMGLQPISKYAREACEFTNLYSKTRGANRFPAYLLALDLL
;
A
#
# COMPACT_ATOMS: atom_id res chain seq x y z
N MET A 1 -24.32 -3.67 -9.59
CA MET A 1 -24.35 -3.02 -8.27
C MET A 1 -25.27 -3.83 -7.37
N SER A 2 -24.82 -4.18 -6.16
CA SER A 2 -25.63 -4.93 -5.19
C SER A 2 -26.97 -4.23 -4.95
N ALA A 3 -28.08 -4.98 -5.01
CA ALA A 3 -29.44 -4.45 -4.84
C ALA A 3 -29.78 -4.01 -3.41
N LEU A 4 -28.86 -4.17 -2.45
CA LEU A 4 -29.04 -3.84 -1.05
C LEU A 4 -27.99 -2.79 -0.64
N GLY A 5 -28.42 -1.53 -0.59
CA GLY A 5 -27.64 -0.45 0.00
C GLY A 5 -27.72 -0.45 1.53
N LEU A 6 -26.81 0.26 2.18
CA LEU A 6 -26.82 0.41 3.65
C LEU A 6 -28.13 0.98 4.18
N SER A 7 -28.84 1.80 3.38
CA SER A 7 -30.11 2.44 3.75
C SER A 7 -31.24 1.45 4.06
N THR A 8 -31.18 0.24 3.51
CA THR A 8 -32.17 -0.83 3.75
C THR A 8 -31.65 -1.93 4.68
N PHE A 9 -30.43 -1.77 5.21
CA PHE A 9 -29.82 -2.79 6.07
C PHE A 9 -30.46 -2.78 7.47
N GLN A 10 -31.14 -3.86 7.82
CA GLN A 10 -31.62 -4.08 9.19
C GLN A 10 -30.50 -4.67 10.05
N LYS A 11 -30.05 -3.90 11.05
CA LYS A 11 -29.03 -4.32 12.03
C LYS A 11 -29.47 -5.60 12.76
N LYS A 12 -28.65 -6.66 12.69
CA LYS A 12 -28.88 -7.94 13.40
C LYS A 12 -28.04 -8.13 14.67
N HIS A 13 -26.96 -7.37 14.81
CA HIS A 13 -26.00 -7.50 15.91
C HIS A 13 -25.60 -6.13 16.41
N ASP A 14 -25.24 -6.03 17.69
CA ASP A 14 -24.82 -4.77 18.31
C ASP A 14 -23.45 -4.26 17.86
N PHE A 15 -22.65 -5.14 17.27
CA PHE A 15 -21.29 -4.85 16.88
C PHE A 15 -21.03 -5.25 15.42
N LEU A 16 -20.18 -4.48 14.76
CA LEU A 16 -19.57 -4.82 13.48
C LEU A 16 -18.11 -5.20 13.75
N ILE A 17 -17.71 -6.39 13.33
CA ILE A 17 -16.30 -6.79 13.31
C ILE A 17 -15.80 -6.58 11.88
N GLY A 18 -15.00 -5.54 11.68
CA GLY A 18 -14.30 -5.28 10.42
C GLY A 18 -12.90 -5.87 10.48
N ILE A 19 -12.59 -6.75 9.53
CA ILE A 19 -11.22 -7.24 9.32
C ILE A 19 -10.71 -6.58 8.06
N ASP A 20 -9.59 -5.86 8.19
CA ASP A 20 -8.91 -5.35 7.01
C ASP A 20 -8.29 -6.51 6.24
N SER A 21 -8.59 -6.60 4.95
CA SER A 21 -8.13 -7.72 4.14
C SER A 21 -6.65 -7.61 3.81
N ASP A 22 -6.19 -6.42 3.44
CA ASP A 22 -4.85 -6.25 2.87
C ASP A 22 -3.80 -6.00 3.94
N GLY A 23 -2.81 -6.89 4.06
CA GLY A 23 -1.72 -6.76 5.03
C GLY A 23 -2.11 -7.08 6.47
N CYS A 24 -3.38 -7.44 6.72
CA CYS A 24 -3.87 -7.97 8.00
C CYS A 24 -4.42 -9.40 7.84
N ALA A 25 -5.46 -9.62 7.03
CA ALA A 25 -5.96 -10.98 6.77
C ALA A 25 -5.17 -11.73 5.69
N PHE A 26 -4.66 -11.02 4.69
CA PHE A 26 -3.88 -11.58 3.57
C PHE A 26 -2.56 -10.85 3.42
N ASP A 27 -1.50 -11.57 3.08
CA ASP A 27 -0.22 -10.98 2.71
C ASP A 27 -0.23 -10.47 1.26
N SER A 28 -1.14 -9.53 0.98
CA SER A 28 -1.29 -8.90 -0.34
C SER A 28 -0.49 -7.60 -0.48
N MET A 29 0.03 -7.05 0.63
CA MET A 29 0.72 -5.76 0.61
C MET A 29 2.07 -5.86 -0.09
N GLU A 30 2.79 -6.96 0.08
CA GLU A 30 4.09 -7.14 -0.55
C GLU A 30 3.98 -7.11 -2.08
N ILE A 31 3.10 -7.93 -2.65
CA ILE A 31 2.90 -7.99 -4.11
C ILE A 31 2.34 -6.68 -4.67
N LYS A 32 1.43 -5.99 -3.97
CA LYS A 32 0.92 -4.68 -4.41
C LYS A 32 2.02 -3.63 -4.51
N HIS A 33 2.92 -3.59 -3.53
CA HIS A 33 4.05 -2.67 -3.59
C HIS A 33 5.00 -3.04 -4.74
N LYS A 34 5.45 -4.30 -4.81
CA LYS A 34 6.48 -4.75 -5.75
C LYS A 34 6.01 -4.70 -7.22
N GLU A 35 4.76 -5.07 -7.48
CA GLU A 35 4.23 -5.23 -8.84
C GLU A 35 3.36 -4.06 -9.31
N CYS A 36 2.74 -3.30 -8.40
CA CYS A 36 1.82 -2.22 -8.80
C CYS A 36 2.35 -0.83 -8.46
N PHE A 37 2.89 -0.60 -7.26
CA PHE A 37 3.22 0.76 -6.81
C PHE A 37 4.63 1.19 -7.19
N ILE A 38 5.63 0.37 -6.88
CA ILE A 38 7.04 0.69 -7.11
C ILE A 38 7.35 0.88 -8.61
N PRO A 39 6.80 0.09 -9.55
CA PRO A 39 6.99 0.35 -10.97
C PRO A 39 6.49 1.74 -11.40
N ASN A 40 5.38 2.21 -10.84
CA ASN A 40 4.85 3.54 -11.10
C ASN A 40 5.72 4.64 -10.46
N PHE A 41 6.19 4.43 -9.23
CA PHE A 41 7.16 5.33 -8.60
C PHE A 41 8.41 5.52 -9.48
N ILE A 42 9.02 4.42 -9.93
CA ILE A 42 10.21 4.46 -10.80
C ILE A 42 9.93 5.18 -12.11
N LYS A 43 8.80 4.86 -12.75
CA LYS A 43 8.39 5.47 -14.02
C LYS A 43 8.22 6.99 -13.89
N TYR A 44 7.43 7.44 -12.92
CA TYR A 44 7.04 8.84 -12.82
C TYR A 44 8.08 9.73 -12.15
N MET A 45 9.02 9.16 -11.38
CA MET A 45 10.16 9.89 -10.81
C MET A 45 11.41 9.81 -11.70
N GLY A 46 11.34 9.15 -12.87
CA GLY A 46 12.46 9.08 -13.81
C GLY A 46 13.64 8.22 -13.34
N LEU A 47 13.40 7.24 -12.47
CA LEU A 47 14.44 6.49 -11.77
C LEU A 47 14.88 5.20 -12.49
N GLN A 48 14.51 5.04 -13.77
CA GLN A 48 14.82 3.83 -14.53
C GLN A 48 16.34 3.47 -14.54
N PRO A 49 17.28 4.42 -14.65
CA PRO A 49 18.72 4.12 -14.61
C PRO A 49 19.21 3.50 -13.28
N ILE A 50 18.49 3.76 -12.19
CA ILE A 50 18.80 3.25 -10.84
C ILE A 50 17.69 2.34 -10.31
N SER A 51 16.93 1.69 -11.20
CA SER A 51 15.71 0.97 -10.84
C SER A 51 15.92 -0.09 -9.75
N LYS A 52 17.10 -0.72 -9.70
CA LYS A 52 17.46 -1.65 -8.63
C LYS A 52 17.41 -0.98 -7.25
N TYR A 53 18.14 0.12 -7.09
CA TYR A 53 18.21 0.86 -5.82
C TYR A 53 16.87 1.53 -5.50
N ALA A 54 16.17 2.07 -6.50
CA ALA A 54 14.85 2.66 -6.32
C ALA A 54 13.82 1.62 -5.82
N ARG A 55 13.90 0.36 -6.28
CA ARG A 55 13.09 -0.74 -5.72
C ARG A 55 13.45 -1.00 -4.28
N GLU A 56 14.72 -1.21 -3.97
CA GLU A 56 15.21 -1.50 -2.62
C GLU A 56 14.84 -0.39 -1.61
N ALA A 57 15.01 0.88 -1.97
CA ALA A 57 14.66 2.03 -1.13
C ALA A 57 13.15 2.13 -0.89
N CYS A 58 12.33 1.92 -1.93
CA CYS A 58 10.88 1.90 -1.78
C CYS A 58 10.39 0.70 -0.95
N GLU A 59 10.94 -0.49 -1.17
CA GLU A 59 10.61 -1.67 -0.36
C GLU A 59 10.99 -1.46 1.11
N PHE A 60 12.17 -0.90 1.38
CA PHE A 60 12.58 -0.59 2.75
C PHE A 60 11.61 0.39 3.42
N THR A 61 11.37 1.55 2.82
CA THR A 61 10.52 2.60 3.40
C THR A 61 9.05 2.17 3.55
N ASN A 62 8.52 1.39 2.61
CA ASN A 62 7.09 1.03 2.57
C ASN A 62 6.76 -0.32 3.22
N LEU A 63 7.69 -1.29 3.22
CA LEU A 63 7.42 -2.66 3.67
C LEU A 63 8.28 -3.09 4.87
N TYR A 64 9.55 -2.72 4.93
CA TYR A 64 10.52 -3.38 5.82
C TYR A 64 11.17 -2.47 6.88
N SER A 65 10.74 -1.21 6.99
CA SER A 65 11.25 -0.26 7.98
C SER A 65 10.18 0.15 8.99
N LYS A 66 10.59 0.97 9.96
CA LYS A 66 9.69 1.55 10.98
C LYS A 66 8.65 2.50 10.38
N THR A 67 8.81 2.94 9.14
CA THR A 67 7.86 3.80 8.44
C THR A 67 6.82 3.01 7.63
N ARG A 68 6.84 1.68 7.71
CA ARG A 68 5.82 0.81 7.09
C ARG A 68 4.40 1.28 7.46
N GLY A 69 3.52 1.35 6.47
CA GLY A 69 2.14 1.81 6.66
C GLY A 69 1.98 3.34 6.65
N ALA A 70 3.07 4.10 6.43
CA ALA A 70 2.97 5.53 6.17
C ALA A 70 2.13 5.82 4.92
N ASN A 71 1.61 7.03 4.84
CA ASN A 71 0.99 7.52 3.60
C ASN A 71 2.02 7.43 2.46
N ARG A 72 1.52 7.03 1.27
CA ARG A 72 2.35 6.79 0.08
C ARG A 72 3.21 7.98 -0.32
N PHE A 73 2.71 9.22 -0.20
CA PHE A 73 3.46 10.40 -0.62
C PHE A 73 4.68 10.67 0.29
N PRO A 74 4.54 10.76 1.64
CA PRO A 74 5.69 10.79 2.54
C PRO A 74 6.65 9.62 2.37
N ALA A 75 6.13 8.39 2.18
CA ALA A 75 6.97 7.21 2.00
C ALA A 75 7.85 7.31 0.74
N TYR A 76 7.36 7.92 -0.34
CA TYR A 76 8.15 8.18 -1.54
C TYR A 76 9.20 9.26 -1.35
N LEU A 77 8.93 10.30 -0.56
CA LEU A 77 9.96 11.29 -0.21
C LEU A 77 11.10 10.63 0.56
N LEU A 78 10.78 9.82 1.57
CA LEU A 78 11.77 9.04 2.31
C LEU A 78 12.56 8.09 1.41
N ALA A 79 11.90 7.48 0.41
CA ALA A 79 12.59 6.61 -0.53
C ALA A 79 13.56 7.40 -1.42
N LEU A 80 13.19 8.61 -1.86
CA LEU A 80 14.04 9.50 -2.64
C LEU A 80 15.23 10.02 -1.83
N ASP A 81 15.06 10.29 -0.53
CA ASP A 81 16.17 10.70 0.36
C ASP A 81 17.27 9.63 0.50
N LEU A 82 16.99 8.37 0.12
CA LEU A 82 17.92 7.25 0.15
C LEU A 82 18.61 6.97 -1.21
N LEU A 83 18.28 7.72 -2.27
CA LEU A 83 18.76 7.52 -3.65
C LEU A 83 19.74 8.61 -4.09
#